data_AF-A0A534TWM6-F1
#
_entry.id   AF-A0A534TWM6-F1
#
_cell.length_a   1.000
_cell.length_b   1.000
_cell.length_c   1.000
_cell.angle_alpha   90.00
_cell.angle_beta   90.00
_cell.angle_gamma   90.00
#
_symmetry.space_group_name_H-M   'P 1'
#
loop_
_entity.id
_entity.type
_entity.pdbx_description
1 polymer ?
#
loop_
_entity_poly.entity_id
_entity_poly.type
_entity_poly.pdbx_seq_one_letter_code
_entity_poly.pdbx_strand_id
1 'polypeptide(L)'
;MKRISLALAAVIVAAALAPALARAQVGIPFDHLKCYKIKDPQPPAKYTADLTPLQHPPFNVEPGCVISVPAKLLCIPVEKTNVQPNPPGAVNGTNAQDYLLYKIKCPNVTVVKGGMPLPVTDQFGARTILVGPHKVLLVPAFKQSNLCHNQANPGTPPVCGGDCTNPGAKCVLNPNGTDCDCEIPCGLNAAGQCGGECPLATQTCNFAPGSNGVLECGCHPFGGCFPDATGQCGGPCPNADERCVNDAATGSCKCEGPCGAVGIRRCGGLCPTAAETCRTKPDDSGCECVPTTPQPCGPDAQGVCGGTCPNNEVCVAGGPVPPGNGCACGPPSQ
;
A
#
# COMPACT_ATOMS: atom_id res chain seq x y z
N MET A 1 -10.91 -74.78 25.74
CA MET A 1 -10.37 -75.44 24.52
C MET A 1 -10.15 -74.38 23.45
N LYS A 2 -8.96 -74.37 22.83
CA LYS A 2 -8.51 -73.61 21.62
C LYS A 2 -8.48 -72.07 21.74
N ARG A 3 -7.34 -71.37 21.88
CA ARG A 3 -6.05 -71.25 21.15
C ARG A 3 -6.08 -70.24 19.98
N ILE A 4 -5.01 -69.40 19.96
CA ILE A 4 -4.37 -68.63 18.86
C ILE A 4 -4.86 -67.18 18.72
N SER A 5 -4.15 -66.19 19.29
CA SER A 5 -2.93 -65.50 18.79
C SER A 5 -3.20 -64.56 17.62
N LEU A 6 -2.90 -63.26 17.76
CA LEU A 6 -1.98 -62.54 16.87
C LEU A 6 -1.79 -61.10 17.37
N ALA A 7 -0.53 -60.77 17.64
CA ALA A 7 -0.05 -59.45 17.97
C ALA A 7 -0.12 -58.53 16.74
N LEU A 8 -0.61 -57.30 16.92
CA LEU A 8 -0.32 -56.19 16.02
C LEU A 8 0.38 -55.09 16.82
N ALA A 9 1.65 -54.88 16.49
CA ALA A 9 2.47 -53.80 16.98
C ALA A 9 1.92 -52.47 16.46
N ALA A 10 1.38 -51.64 17.35
CA ALA A 10 1.10 -50.24 17.06
C ALA A 10 2.28 -49.41 17.60
N VAL A 11 3.22 -49.10 16.70
CA VAL A 11 4.27 -48.10 16.94
C VAL A 11 3.58 -46.75 17.07
N ILE A 12 3.45 -46.26 18.29
CA ILE A 12 3.02 -44.89 18.58
C ILE A 12 4.17 -43.97 18.17
N VAL A 13 4.10 -43.44 16.94
CA VAL A 13 4.91 -42.28 16.53
C VAL A 13 4.36 -41.08 17.29
N ALA A 14 4.90 -40.83 18.49
CA ALA A 14 4.73 -39.57 19.19
C ALA A 14 5.54 -38.50 18.43
N ALA A 15 4.97 -38.00 17.33
CA ALA A 15 5.43 -36.77 16.71
C ALA A 15 5.19 -35.65 17.72
N ALA A 16 6.26 -35.23 18.38
CA ALA A 16 6.28 -34.09 19.27
C ALA A 16 5.81 -32.84 18.52
N LEU A 17 4.53 -32.51 18.67
CA LEU A 17 4.00 -31.18 18.43
C LEU A 17 4.62 -30.25 19.46
N ALA A 18 5.85 -29.79 19.18
CA ALA A 18 6.40 -28.65 19.85
C ALA A 18 5.49 -27.45 19.55
N PRO A 19 4.94 -26.74 20.55
CA PRO A 19 4.28 -25.49 20.30
C PRO A 19 5.32 -24.55 19.70
N ALA A 20 5.13 -24.15 18.45
CA ALA A 20 5.82 -23.01 17.89
C ALA A 20 5.45 -21.82 18.78
N LEU A 21 6.35 -21.46 19.69
CA LEU A 21 6.31 -20.19 20.38
C LEU A 21 6.35 -19.13 19.28
N ALA A 22 5.17 -18.60 18.96
CA ALA A 22 5.02 -17.35 18.26
C ALA A 22 5.74 -16.30 19.11
N ARG A 23 7.03 -16.11 18.84
CA ARG A 23 7.78 -14.97 19.32
C ARG A 23 7.15 -13.77 18.62
N ALA A 24 6.22 -13.11 19.31
CA ALA A 24 5.91 -11.73 19.03
C ALA A 24 7.25 -11.00 18.94
N GLN A 25 7.64 -10.60 17.73
CA GLN A 25 8.76 -9.68 17.55
C GLN A 25 8.24 -8.32 18.02
N VAL A 26 8.21 -8.14 19.35
CA VAL A 26 8.13 -6.80 19.92
C VAL A 26 9.39 -6.11 19.43
N GLY A 27 9.26 -5.25 18.42
CA GLY A 27 10.35 -4.42 17.94
C GLY A 27 11.00 -3.75 19.15
N ILE A 28 12.33 -3.74 19.19
CA ILE A 28 13.05 -3.09 20.30
C ILE A 28 12.66 -1.61 20.24
N PRO A 29 12.03 -1.04 21.30
CA PRO A 29 11.65 0.36 21.27
C PRO A 29 12.91 1.23 21.25
N PHE A 30 12.86 2.33 20.50
CA PHE A 30 13.90 3.34 20.47
C PHE A 30 13.75 4.26 21.69
N ASP A 31 14.10 3.75 22.86
CA ASP A 31 13.94 4.41 24.16
C ASP A 31 15.21 5.12 24.65
N HIS A 32 16.37 4.90 24.02
CA HIS A 32 17.62 5.61 24.30
C HIS A 32 17.77 6.86 23.44
N LEU A 33 18.39 7.90 23.99
CA LEU A 33 18.70 9.14 23.28
C LEU A 33 20.21 9.33 23.11
N LYS A 34 20.64 9.71 21.90
CA LYS A 34 22.00 10.21 21.64
C LYS A 34 21.95 11.70 21.32
N CYS A 35 22.77 12.48 22.01
CA CYS A 35 22.79 13.93 21.88
C CYS A 35 24.00 14.43 21.09
N TYR A 36 23.75 15.37 20.18
CA TYR A 36 24.73 16.00 19.32
C TYR A 36 24.86 17.48 19.65
N LYS A 37 26.09 18.00 19.66
CA LYS A 37 26.31 19.45 19.64
C LYS A 37 25.78 20.02 18.32
N ILE A 38 25.02 21.10 18.41
CA ILE A 38 24.42 21.76 17.25
C ILE A 38 24.85 23.22 17.17
N LYS A 39 24.78 23.75 15.96
CA LYS A 39 24.77 25.19 15.71
C LYS A 39 23.34 25.58 15.34
N ASP A 40 22.60 26.07 16.32
CA ASP A 40 21.24 26.54 16.13
C ASP A 40 21.27 28.03 15.69
N PRO A 41 20.70 28.37 14.51
CA PRO A 41 20.75 29.72 13.94
C PRO A 41 19.78 30.71 14.61
N GLN A 42 18.93 30.27 15.54
CA GLN A 42 18.01 31.13 16.26
C GLN A 42 18.74 32.31 16.94
N PRO A 43 18.26 33.55 16.79
CA PRO A 43 18.81 34.70 17.49
C PRO A 43 18.80 34.49 19.01
N PRO A 44 19.83 34.96 19.74
CA PRO A 44 19.84 34.86 21.19
C PRO A 44 18.64 35.56 21.82
N ALA A 45 17.88 34.80 22.63
CA ALA A 45 16.70 35.29 23.32
C ALA A 45 16.56 34.62 24.68
N LYS A 46 15.78 35.24 25.57
CA LYS A 46 15.43 34.71 26.89
C LYS A 46 13.92 34.68 27.01
N TYR A 47 13.39 33.52 27.39
CA TYR A 47 11.98 33.32 27.66
C TYR A 47 11.80 32.97 29.13
N THR A 48 10.69 33.40 29.72
CA THR A 48 10.32 33.03 31.09
C THR A 48 9.15 32.05 31.05
N ALA A 49 9.23 30.98 31.83
CA ALA A 49 8.18 29.97 31.95
C ALA A 49 8.13 29.41 33.37
N ASP A 50 6.97 28.91 33.77
CA ASP A 50 6.81 28.13 35.00
C ASP A 50 6.89 26.64 34.63
N LEU A 51 7.68 25.86 35.37
CA LEU A 51 7.83 24.42 35.14
C LEU A 51 7.03 23.64 36.17
N THR A 52 5.97 22.97 35.72
CA THR A 52 5.11 22.11 36.55
C THR A 52 5.42 20.64 36.24
N PRO A 53 6.04 19.89 37.17
CA PRO A 53 6.33 18.48 36.95
C PRO A 53 5.05 17.64 37.06
N LEU A 54 4.93 16.61 36.22
CA LEU A 54 3.86 15.61 36.35
C LEU A 54 3.97 14.82 37.66
N GLN A 55 5.20 14.64 38.15
CA GLN A 55 5.54 13.88 39.36
C GLN A 55 5.66 14.80 40.58
N HIS A 56 4.55 15.46 40.93
CA HIS A 56 4.44 16.32 42.11
C HIS A 56 3.58 15.66 43.20
N PRO A 57 4.11 15.40 44.42
CA PRO A 57 5.52 15.37 44.86
C PRO A 57 6.33 14.18 44.28
N PRO A 58 7.68 14.13 44.37
CA PRO A 58 8.58 14.99 45.18
C PRO A 58 9.14 16.21 44.46
N PHE A 59 8.88 16.39 43.16
CA PHE A 59 9.32 17.57 42.42
C PHE A 59 8.31 18.70 42.59
N ASN A 60 8.75 19.91 42.93
CA ASN A 60 7.88 21.07 43.12
C ASN A 60 7.72 21.87 41.82
N VAL A 61 6.65 22.67 41.75
CA VAL A 61 6.49 23.69 40.70
C VAL A 61 7.62 24.73 40.83
N GLU A 62 8.25 25.06 39.71
CA GLU A 62 9.34 26.04 39.64
C GLU A 62 8.90 27.27 38.84
N PRO A 63 8.45 28.35 39.51
CA PRO A 63 7.99 29.55 38.82
C PRO A 63 9.16 30.43 38.35
N GLY A 64 8.97 31.11 37.22
CA GLY A 64 9.88 32.15 36.71
C GLY A 64 11.20 31.64 36.13
N CYS A 65 11.23 30.42 35.61
CA CYS A 65 12.39 29.84 34.96
C CYS A 65 12.76 30.57 33.67
N VAL A 66 14.04 30.91 33.51
CA VAL A 66 14.56 31.55 32.29
C VAL A 66 15.16 30.51 31.35
N ILE A 67 14.57 30.36 30.17
CA ILE A 67 15.02 29.52 29.05
C ILE A 67 15.86 30.37 28.11
N SER A 68 17.09 29.93 27.81
CA SER A 68 18.04 30.67 26.96
C SER A 68 18.20 30.02 25.59
N VAL A 69 17.86 30.77 24.54
CA VAL A 69 18.06 30.43 23.11
C VAL A 69 19.42 30.97 22.65
N PRO A 70 20.14 30.32 21.73
CA PRO A 70 19.78 29.09 20.98
C PRO A 70 20.02 27.78 21.76
N ALA A 71 19.36 26.71 21.29
CA ALA A 71 19.55 25.35 21.75
C ALA A 71 21.03 24.94 21.67
N LYS A 72 21.44 24.05 22.57
CA LYS A 72 22.85 23.59 22.68
C LYS A 72 23.05 22.18 22.17
N LEU A 73 22.04 21.32 22.31
CA LEU A 73 22.09 19.94 21.85
C LEU A 73 20.79 19.56 21.14
N LEU A 74 20.90 18.66 20.17
CA LEU A 74 19.79 17.89 19.62
C LEU A 74 19.97 16.43 20.08
N CYS A 75 18.98 15.86 20.74
CA CYS A 75 18.96 14.45 21.10
C CYS A 75 17.97 13.70 20.21
N ILE A 76 18.40 12.61 19.60
CA ILE A 76 17.57 11.74 18.74
C ILE A 76 17.45 10.34 19.36
N PRO A 77 16.34 9.63 19.13
CA PRO A 77 16.16 8.25 19.56
C PRO A 77 17.15 7.33 18.83
N VAL A 78 17.72 6.36 19.55
CA VAL A 78 18.71 5.42 19.03
C VAL A 78 18.45 4.01 19.55
N GLU A 79 18.72 3.02 18.69
CA GLU A 79 18.82 1.62 19.08
C GLU A 79 20.29 1.28 19.36
N LYS A 80 20.54 0.46 20.40
CA LYS A 80 21.87 -0.05 20.71
C LYS A 80 21.94 -1.52 20.35
N THR A 81 22.82 -1.87 19.43
CA THR A 81 23.15 -3.25 19.07
C THR A 81 24.52 -3.63 19.62
N ASN A 82 24.77 -4.93 19.81
CA ASN A 82 26.06 -5.47 20.25
C ASN A 82 26.62 -4.85 21.57
N VAL A 83 25.76 -4.70 22.58
CA VAL A 83 26.18 -4.16 23.88
C VAL A 83 27.04 -5.19 24.62
N GLN A 84 28.29 -4.83 24.92
CA GLN A 84 29.24 -5.67 25.65
C GLN A 84 29.92 -4.91 26.81
N PRO A 85 30.01 -5.50 28.02
CA PRO A 85 29.38 -6.77 28.42
C PRO A 85 27.85 -6.68 28.41
N ASN A 86 27.18 -7.84 28.29
CA ASN A 86 25.72 -7.90 28.39
C ASN A 86 25.26 -7.23 29.71
N PRO A 87 24.42 -6.18 29.65
CA PRO A 87 23.95 -5.52 30.86
C PRO A 87 23.14 -6.49 31.74
N PRO A 88 23.13 -6.30 33.07
CA PRO A 88 22.40 -7.16 34.02
C PRO A 88 20.88 -7.22 33.80
N GLY A 89 20.35 -6.43 32.88
CA GLY A 89 18.97 -6.45 32.43
C GLY A 89 18.29 -5.10 32.68
N ALA A 90 17.41 -4.71 31.77
CA ALA A 90 16.52 -3.56 31.89
C ALA A 90 15.14 -3.91 31.37
N VAL A 91 14.14 -3.17 31.85
CA VAL A 91 12.87 -3.04 31.14
C VAL A 91 13.06 -2.06 29.99
N ASN A 92 12.56 -2.44 28.82
CA ASN A 92 12.41 -1.51 27.70
C ASN A 92 11.43 -0.40 28.09
N GLY A 93 11.82 0.85 27.81
CA GLY A 93 10.96 2.03 27.94
C GLY A 93 10.02 2.21 26.74
N THR A 94 9.31 3.34 26.73
CA THR A 94 8.54 3.80 25.57
C THR A 94 9.46 4.45 24.53
N ASN A 95 9.02 4.47 23.26
CA ASN A 95 9.74 5.18 22.21
C ASN A 95 9.95 6.66 22.58
N ALA A 96 11.19 7.12 22.47
CA ALA A 96 11.56 8.52 22.67
C ALA A 96 11.35 9.35 21.39
N GLN A 97 11.24 10.67 21.55
CA GLN A 97 11.14 11.65 20.47
C GLN A 97 12.46 12.40 20.28
N ASP A 98 12.57 13.20 19.22
CA ASP A 98 13.65 14.18 19.10
C ASP A 98 13.45 15.31 20.12
N TYR A 99 14.55 15.80 20.71
CA TYR A 99 14.53 16.90 21.67
C TYR A 99 15.63 17.92 21.40
N LEU A 100 15.29 19.21 21.50
CA LEU A 100 16.26 20.29 21.62
C LEU A 100 16.50 20.63 23.08
N LEU A 101 17.77 20.78 23.47
CA LEU A 101 18.16 21.09 24.84
C LEU A 101 18.54 22.55 24.96
N TYR A 102 17.79 23.26 25.80
CA TYR A 102 18.02 24.66 26.13
C TYR A 102 18.62 24.78 27.52
N LYS A 103 19.46 25.80 27.71
CA LYS A 103 19.95 26.14 29.06
C LYS A 103 18.83 26.82 29.83
N ILE A 104 18.61 26.39 31.07
CA ILE A 104 17.64 27.01 31.96
C ILE A 104 18.26 27.53 33.26
N LYS A 105 17.62 28.53 33.85
CA LYS A 105 17.91 29.03 35.20
C LYS A 105 16.59 29.35 35.90
N CYS A 106 16.23 28.59 36.94
CA CYS A 106 15.10 28.91 37.79
C CYS A 106 15.54 29.62 39.09
N PRO A 107 14.77 30.61 39.58
CA PRO A 107 15.14 31.38 40.76
C PRO A 107 14.96 30.62 42.08
N ASN A 108 13.94 29.76 42.17
CA ASN A 108 13.51 29.11 43.43
C ASN A 108 13.67 27.59 43.38
N VAL A 109 14.85 27.11 42.98
CA VAL A 109 15.13 25.67 42.97
C VAL A 109 15.30 25.17 44.41
N THR A 110 14.24 24.63 45.01
CA THR A 110 14.32 23.92 46.29
C THR A 110 14.87 22.51 46.10
N VAL A 111 16.07 22.39 45.53
CA VAL A 111 16.82 21.14 45.63
C VAL A 111 17.67 21.22 46.88
N VAL A 112 17.42 20.32 47.83
CA VAL A 112 18.13 20.25 49.12
C VAL A 112 19.64 20.30 48.86
N LYS A 113 20.37 21.16 49.58
CA LYS A 113 21.86 21.14 49.56
C LYS A 113 22.32 19.73 49.95
N GLY A 114 22.90 18.99 49.01
CA GLY A 114 23.24 17.57 49.16
C GLY A 114 22.51 16.64 48.18
N GLY A 115 21.52 17.18 47.45
CA GLY A 115 20.71 16.45 46.48
C GLY A 115 19.55 15.68 47.12
N MET A 116 18.46 15.53 46.37
CA MET A 116 17.32 14.70 46.81
C MET A 116 17.60 13.23 46.46
N PRO A 117 17.61 12.30 47.44
CA PRO A 117 17.78 10.89 47.15
C PRO A 117 16.56 10.34 46.38
N LEU A 118 16.81 9.68 45.26
CA LEU A 118 15.79 9.06 44.42
C LEU A 118 16.23 7.64 44.03
N PRO A 119 15.52 6.57 44.47
CA PRO A 119 15.79 5.22 44.00
C PRO A 119 15.41 5.07 42.52
N VAL A 120 16.31 4.55 41.71
CA VAL A 120 16.10 4.32 40.27
C VAL A 120 16.65 2.95 39.87
N THR A 121 16.05 2.38 38.83
CA THR A 121 16.54 1.17 38.18
C THR A 121 16.67 1.45 36.69
N ASP A 122 17.85 1.19 36.13
CA ASP A 122 18.07 1.20 34.69
C ASP A 122 18.76 -0.11 34.27
N GLN A 123 19.20 -0.18 33.01
CA GLN A 123 19.88 -1.35 32.45
C GLN A 123 21.18 -1.76 33.16
N PHE A 124 21.73 -0.89 34.00
CA PHE A 124 22.95 -1.12 34.76
C PHE A 124 22.67 -1.45 36.23
N GLY A 125 21.40 -1.59 36.62
CA GLY A 125 20.97 -2.04 37.95
C GLY A 125 20.29 -0.97 38.78
N ALA A 126 19.83 -1.38 39.98
CA ALA A 126 19.13 -0.53 40.93
C ALA A 126 20.11 0.24 41.84
N ARG A 127 19.87 1.55 42.03
CA ARG A 127 20.67 2.43 42.90
C ARG A 127 19.89 3.67 43.30
N THR A 128 20.30 4.32 44.40
CA THR A 128 19.80 5.64 44.78
C THR A 128 20.69 6.72 44.20
N ILE A 129 20.13 7.60 43.36
CA ILE A 129 20.81 8.78 42.85
C ILE A 129 20.53 10.01 43.72
N LEU A 130 21.40 11.02 43.66
CA LEU A 130 21.18 12.32 44.29
C LEU A 130 20.82 13.34 43.21
N VAL A 131 19.57 13.80 43.22
CA VAL A 131 19.08 14.78 42.25
C VAL A 131 19.53 16.18 42.67
N GLY A 132 20.31 16.83 41.79
CA GLY A 132 20.82 18.19 41.96
C GLY A 132 19.99 19.26 41.22
N PRO A 133 20.41 20.54 41.24
CA PRO A 133 19.75 21.60 40.51
C PRO A 133 19.81 21.35 38.99
N HIS A 134 18.73 21.67 38.30
CA HIS A 134 18.63 21.52 36.85
C HIS A 134 19.56 22.51 36.11
N LYS A 135 19.94 22.16 34.88
CA LYS A 135 20.76 23.02 34.00
C LYS A 135 20.22 23.11 32.57
N VAL A 136 19.33 22.19 32.21
CA VAL A 136 18.83 22.04 30.85
C VAL A 136 17.34 21.70 30.88
N LEU A 137 16.62 22.14 29.85
CA LEU A 137 15.25 21.76 29.54
C LEU A 137 15.25 21.05 28.19
N LEU A 138 14.65 19.87 28.13
CA LEU A 138 14.40 19.14 26.89
C LEU A 138 13.05 19.60 26.35
N VAL A 139 13.05 20.09 25.12
CA VAL A 139 11.84 20.55 24.42
C VAL A 139 11.64 19.66 23.19
N PRO A 140 10.46 19.07 22.97
CA PRO A 140 10.19 18.25 21.79
C PRO A 140 10.56 19.00 20.52
N ALA A 141 11.20 18.28 19.60
CA ALA A 141 11.56 18.77 18.29
C ALA A 141 11.04 17.78 17.24
N PHE A 142 10.77 18.30 16.06
CA PHE A 142 10.47 17.51 14.87
C PHE A 142 11.40 17.99 13.77
N LYS A 143 11.83 17.06 12.91
CA LYS A 143 12.62 17.43 11.74
C LYS A 143 11.66 18.12 10.78
N GLN A 144 11.90 19.39 10.47
CA GLN A 144 11.23 20.00 9.33
C GLN A 144 11.71 19.25 8.09
N SER A 145 10.88 18.34 7.61
CA SER A 145 11.00 17.85 6.27
C SER A 145 10.72 19.06 5.36
N ASN A 146 11.68 19.44 4.52
CA ASN A 146 11.47 20.47 3.49
C ASN A 146 10.37 20.06 2.48
N LEU A 147 9.83 18.85 2.64
CA LEU A 147 8.81 18.23 1.82
C LEU A 147 7.44 18.34 2.52
N CYS A 148 7.26 17.82 3.74
CA CYS A 148 6.00 17.95 4.50
C CYS A 148 6.24 18.61 5.86
N HIS A 149 5.56 19.72 6.14
CA HIS A 149 5.80 20.50 7.35
C HIS A 149 4.53 21.19 7.88
N ASN A 150 4.55 21.51 9.17
CA ASN A 150 3.54 22.36 9.79
C ASN A 150 3.75 23.82 9.35
N GLN A 151 2.72 24.39 8.73
CA GLN A 151 2.63 25.77 8.25
C GLN A 151 1.76 26.66 9.15
N ALA A 152 1.28 26.15 10.28
CA ALA A 152 0.49 26.94 11.22
C ALA A 152 1.29 28.11 11.77
N ASN A 153 0.60 29.23 11.98
CA ASN A 153 1.15 30.35 12.73
C ASN A 153 1.39 29.95 14.19
N PRO A 154 2.40 30.52 14.86
CA PRO A 154 2.58 30.32 16.30
C PRO A 154 1.30 30.64 17.07
N GLY A 155 0.79 29.67 17.83
CA GLY A 155 -0.44 29.80 18.63
C GLY A 155 -1.74 29.36 17.93
N THR A 156 -1.69 28.87 16.69
CA THR A 156 -2.85 28.26 16.01
C THR A 156 -2.75 26.73 15.94
N PRO A 157 -3.87 26.01 15.75
CA PRO A 157 -3.84 24.57 15.51
C PRO A 157 -2.90 24.20 14.34
N PRO A 158 -2.26 23.02 14.38
CA PRO A 158 -1.32 22.59 13.34
C PRO A 158 -2.02 22.46 11.98
N VAL A 159 -1.38 22.99 10.93
CA VAL A 159 -1.84 22.93 9.54
C VAL A 159 -0.70 22.38 8.72
N CYS A 160 -0.90 21.23 8.08
CA CYS A 160 0.14 20.57 7.30
C CYS A 160 0.16 21.06 5.85
N GLY A 161 1.36 21.30 5.32
CA GLY A 161 1.57 21.75 3.95
C GLY A 161 2.96 21.37 3.41
N GLY A 162 3.08 21.41 2.08
CA GLY A 162 4.28 21.01 1.33
C GLY A 162 4.07 19.76 0.47
N ASP A 163 5.08 19.42 -0.33
CA ASP A 163 5.09 18.31 -1.28
C ASP A 163 5.77 17.07 -0.70
N CYS A 164 5.27 15.87 -0.98
CA CYS A 164 5.92 14.63 -0.54
C CYS A 164 6.86 14.07 -1.63
N THR A 165 7.94 13.40 -1.22
CA THR A 165 8.89 12.75 -2.15
C THR A 165 8.24 11.61 -2.96
N ASN A 166 7.21 10.97 -2.39
CA ASN A 166 6.46 9.93 -3.06
C ASN A 166 5.37 10.54 -3.94
N PRO A 167 5.31 10.20 -5.24
CA PRO A 167 4.21 10.63 -6.10
C PRO A 167 2.86 10.21 -5.51
N GLY A 168 1.97 11.17 -5.27
CA GLY A 168 0.61 10.93 -4.77
C GLY A 168 0.46 10.89 -3.24
N ALA A 169 1.53 11.00 -2.46
CA ALA A 169 1.45 11.20 -1.02
C ALA A 169 0.97 12.62 -0.68
N LYS A 170 0.17 12.74 0.39
CA LYS A 170 -0.29 14.03 0.92
C LYS A 170 0.32 14.28 2.28
N CYS A 171 0.74 15.52 2.51
CA CYS A 171 1.18 15.98 3.81
C CYS A 171 -0.05 16.17 4.72
N VAL A 172 -0.21 15.32 5.73
CA VAL A 172 -1.36 15.30 6.63
C VAL A 172 -0.94 15.33 8.09
N LEU A 173 -1.86 15.71 8.97
CA LEU A 173 -1.62 15.71 10.41
C LEU A 173 -1.59 14.27 10.92
N ASN A 174 -0.51 13.90 11.60
CA ASN A 174 -0.41 12.60 12.26
C ASN A 174 -1.56 12.45 13.29
N PRO A 175 -2.25 11.30 13.37
CA PRO A 175 -3.34 11.09 14.31
C PRO A 175 -2.98 11.31 15.79
N ASN A 176 -1.68 11.30 16.14
CA ASN A 176 -1.18 11.61 17.48
C ASN A 176 -0.93 13.12 17.76
N GLY A 177 -1.21 14.01 16.79
CA GLY A 177 -1.73 15.34 17.10
C GLY A 177 -0.81 16.56 17.04
N THR A 178 0.45 16.47 16.61
CA THR A 178 1.31 17.69 16.47
C THR A 178 2.26 17.68 15.29
N ASP A 179 2.48 16.53 14.66
CA ASP A 179 3.45 16.39 13.58
C ASP A 179 2.75 16.19 12.22
N CYS A 180 3.39 16.63 11.15
CA CYS A 180 2.91 16.46 9.79
C CYS A 180 3.70 15.35 9.12
N ASP A 181 3.00 14.34 8.61
CA ASP A 181 3.62 13.21 7.94
C ASP A 181 3.10 13.05 6.51
N CYS A 182 3.94 12.47 5.66
CA CYS A 182 3.56 12.10 4.31
C CYS A 182 2.81 10.77 4.35
N GLU A 183 1.49 10.84 4.45
CA GLU A 183 0.67 9.64 4.25
C GLU A 183 0.43 9.42 2.77
N ILE A 184 0.52 8.16 2.35
CA ILE A 184 0.12 7.74 1.02
C ILE A 184 -1.35 7.32 1.11
N PRO A 185 -2.30 8.15 0.65
CA PRO A 185 -3.72 7.84 0.76
C PRO A 185 -4.14 6.70 -0.19
N CYS A 186 -3.28 6.31 -1.14
CA CYS A 186 -3.45 5.19 -2.05
C CYS A 186 -2.23 4.25 -2.00
N GLY A 187 -2.39 3.04 -1.45
CA GLY A 187 -1.26 2.13 -1.25
C GLY A 187 -1.66 0.68 -1.03
N LEU A 188 -0.65 -0.18 -0.83
CA LEU A 188 -0.87 -1.58 -0.48
C LEU A 188 -1.30 -1.71 0.98
N ASN A 189 -2.40 -2.41 1.24
CA ASN A 189 -2.76 -2.82 2.59
C ASN A 189 -1.91 -4.03 3.06
N ALA A 190 -2.05 -4.42 4.33
CA ALA A 190 -1.31 -5.56 4.90
C ALA A 190 -1.59 -6.91 4.21
N ALA A 191 -2.67 -7.00 3.40
CA ALA A 191 -3.02 -8.16 2.58
C ALA A 191 -2.49 -8.06 1.13
N GLY A 192 -1.72 -7.02 0.81
CA GLY A 192 -1.17 -6.80 -0.54
C GLY A 192 -2.17 -6.25 -1.56
N GLN A 193 -3.33 -5.76 -1.12
CA GLN A 193 -4.33 -5.16 -2.01
C GLN A 193 -4.10 -3.66 -2.14
N CYS A 194 -4.16 -3.14 -3.37
CA CYS A 194 -4.10 -1.72 -3.65
C CYS A 194 -5.43 -1.05 -3.35
N GLY A 195 -5.44 0.00 -2.53
CA GLY A 195 -6.65 0.73 -2.21
C GLY A 195 -6.41 2.04 -1.45
N GLY A 196 -7.47 2.84 -1.37
CA GLY A 196 -7.48 4.13 -0.69
C GLY A 196 -8.04 5.28 -1.54
N GLU A 197 -7.85 6.51 -1.09
CA GLU A 197 -8.41 7.71 -1.74
C GLU A 197 -7.36 8.44 -2.58
N CYS A 198 -7.77 8.95 -3.75
CA CYS A 198 -6.90 9.69 -4.64
C CYS A 198 -7.11 11.22 -4.55
N PRO A 199 -6.06 12.04 -4.80
CA PRO A 199 -6.13 13.49 -4.67
C PRO A 199 -7.17 14.15 -5.58
N LEU A 200 -7.38 13.59 -6.77
CA LEU A 200 -8.36 14.05 -7.74
C LEU A 200 -9.59 13.13 -7.70
N ALA A 201 -10.79 13.71 -7.72
CA ALA A 201 -12.05 12.96 -7.80
C ALA A 201 -12.16 12.12 -9.10
N THR A 202 -11.38 12.46 -10.12
CA THR A 202 -11.26 11.74 -11.38
C THR A 202 -10.18 10.67 -11.36
N GLN A 203 -9.67 10.26 -10.20
CA GLN A 203 -8.68 9.20 -10.07
C GLN A 203 -9.16 8.08 -9.17
N THR A 204 -8.68 6.86 -9.42
CA THR A 204 -8.93 5.68 -8.60
C THR A 204 -7.59 5.03 -8.22
N CYS A 205 -7.52 4.50 -7.00
CA CYS A 205 -6.33 3.83 -6.47
C CYS A 205 -6.28 2.38 -6.95
N ASN A 206 -5.44 2.10 -7.95
CA ASN A 206 -5.33 0.77 -8.56
C ASN A 206 -3.87 0.46 -8.94
N PHE A 207 -3.60 -0.81 -9.23
CA PHE A 207 -2.36 -1.20 -9.87
C PHE A 207 -2.31 -0.69 -11.31
N ALA A 208 -1.19 -0.10 -11.71
CA ALA A 208 -0.88 0.20 -13.10
C ALA A 208 0.61 0.00 -13.39
N PRO A 209 1.01 -0.11 -14.67
CA PRO A 209 2.41 -0.25 -15.04
C PRO A 209 3.20 1.04 -14.75
N GLY A 210 4.24 0.93 -13.94
CA GLY A 210 5.24 1.98 -13.73
C GLY A 210 6.11 2.20 -14.97
N SER A 211 6.97 3.22 -14.95
CA SER A 211 7.90 3.55 -16.04
C SER A 211 8.94 2.45 -16.34
N ASN A 212 9.06 1.47 -15.45
CA ASN A 212 9.90 0.28 -15.51
C ASN A 212 9.13 -0.97 -15.99
N GLY A 213 7.83 -0.86 -16.30
CA GLY A 213 6.96 -1.97 -16.70
C GLY A 213 6.51 -2.87 -15.54
N VAL A 214 6.82 -2.52 -14.29
CA VAL A 214 6.40 -3.25 -13.09
C VAL A 214 5.05 -2.71 -12.62
N LEU A 215 4.14 -3.59 -12.19
CA LEU A 215 2.85 -3.17 -11.63
C LEU A 215 3.07 -2.49 -10.28
N GLU A 216 2.75 -1.20 -10.20
CA GLU A 216 2.85 -0.37 -9.01
C GLU A 216 1.44 0.10 -8.60
N CYS A 217 1.16 0.11 -7.30
CA CYS A 217 -0.09 0.63 -6.76
C CYS A 217 -0.03 2.16 -6.71
N GLY A 218 -0.96 2.84 -7.38
CA GLY A 218 -0.95 4.30 -7.45
C GLY A 218 -2.29 4.91 -7.90
N CYS A 219 -2.34 6.24 -7.92
CA CYS A 219 -3.52 6.98 -8.35
C CYS A 219 -3.52 7.20 -9.86
N HIS A 220 -4.50 6.58 -10.52
CA HIS A 220 -4.64 6.62 -11.97
C HIS A 220 -5.97 7.26 -12.36
N PRO A 221 -6.06 7.94 -13.52
CA PRO A 221 -7.31 8.48 -14.00
C PRO A 221 -8.42 7.41 -14.00
N PHE A 222 -9.65 7.84 -13.74
CA PHE A 222 -10.86 7.03 -13.90
C PHE A 222 -10.86 6.44 -15.31
N GLY A 223 -11.00 5.12 -15.42
CA GLY A 223 -11.20 4.47 -16.72
C GLY A 223 -9.96 3.84 -17.35
N GLY A 224 -9.20 3.05 -16.59
CA GLY A 224 -8.11 2.27 -17.17
C GLY A 224 -8.38 0.78 -17.14
N CYS A 225 -8.09 0.14 -18.26
CA CYS A 225 -8.09 -1.31 -18.42
C CYS A 225 -6.71 -1.86 -18.04
N PHE A 226 -6.64 -2.69 -17.00
CA PHE A 226 -5.38 -3.14 -16.41
C PHE A 226 -5.40 -4.63 -16.07
N PRO A 227 -4.23 -5.29 -16.02
CA PRO A 227 -4.13 -6.67 -15.56
C PRO A 227 -4.16 -6.73 -14.04
N ASP A 228 -4.89 -7.71 -13.49
CA ASP A 228 -4.83 -8.05 -12.07
C ASP A 228 -3.59 -8.89 -11.71
N ALA A 229 -3.46 -9.26 -10.43
CA ALA A 229 -2.34 -10.07 -9.93
C ALA A 229 -2.23 -11.47 -10.56
N THR A 230 -3.28 -11.93 -11.26
CA THR A 230 -3.32 -13.19 -12.00
C THR A 230 -3.13 -13.00 -13.51
N GLY A 231 -2.93 -11.76 -13.98
CA GLY A 231 -2.78 -11.41 -15.38
C GLY A 231 -4.10 -11.27 -16.15
N GLN A 232 -5.24 -11.27 -15.44
CA GLN A 232 -6.55 -11.11 -16.07
C GLN A 232 -6.91 -9.63 -16.18
N CYS A 233 -7.32 -9.20 -17.38
CA CYS A 233 -7.67 -7.81 -17.63
C CYS A 233 -9.03 -7.44 -17.02
N GLY A 234 -9.05 -6.35 -16.26
CA GLY A 234 -10.25 -5.79 -15.66
C GLY A 234 -10.15 -4.27 -15.46
N GLY A 235 -11.28 -3.67 -15.11
CA GLY A 235 -11.39 -2.22 -14.87
C GLY A 235 -12.39 -1.53 -15.78
N PRO A 236 -12.83 -0.32 -15.39
CA PRO A 236 -13.74 0.50 -16.20
C PRO A 236 -13.01 1.02 -17.43
N CYS A 237 -13.68 1.01 -18.58
CA CYS A 237 -13.21 1.68 -19.80
C CYS A 237 -13.78 3.11 -19.90
N PRO A 238 -13.11 4.01 -20.64
CA PRO A 238 -13.55 5.40 -20.79
C PRO A 238 -14.97 5.52 -21.37
N ASN A 239 -15.33 4.60 -22.28
CA ASN A 239 -16.65 4.54 -22.87
C ASN A 239 -17.47 3.40 -22.23
N ALA A 240 -18.76 3.65 -21.98
CA ALA A 240 -19.65 2.73 -21.27
C ALA A 240 -19.93 1.42 -22.02
N ASP A 241 -19.71 1.42 -23.34
CA ASP A 241 -19.88 0.30 -24.25
C ASP A 241 -18.59 -0.50 -24.49
N GLU A 242 -17.45 -0.04 -23.97
CA GLU A 242 -16.18 -0.75 -24.05
C GLU A 242 -16.01 -1.77 -22.92
N ARG A 243 -15.32 -2.87 -23.21
CA ARG A 243 -14.85 -3.83 -22.20
C ARG A 243 -13.34 -3.92 -22.20
N CYS A 244 -12.80 -4.12 -21.01
CA CYS A 244 -11.38 -4.35 -20.80
C CYS A 244 -11.02 -5.80 -21.18
N VAL A 245 -10.13 -5.97 -22.15
CA VAL A 245 -9.73 -7.27 -22.69
C VAL A 245 -8.21 -7.39 -22.85
N ASN A 246 -7.73 -8.63 -22.94
CA ASN A 246 -6.33 -8.92 -23.23
C ASN A 246 -6.05 -8.68 -24.72
N ASP A 247 -5.04 -7.85 -25.03
CA ASP A 247 -4.55 -7.69 -26.39
C ASP A 247 -3.68 -8.89 -26.77
N ALA A 248 -4.16 -9.70 -27.72
CA ALA A 248 -3.47 -10.88 -28.21
C ALA A 248 -2.12 -10.58 -28.90
N ALA A 249 -1.89 -9.36 -29.37
CA ALA A 249 -0.66 -8.96 -30.04
C ALA A 249 0.43 -8.49 -29.07
N THR A 250 0.06 -7.84 -27.97
CA THR A 250 1.02 -7.21 -27.03
C THR A 250 1.02 -7.82 -25.63
N GLY A 251 0.06 -8.69 -25.30
CA GLY A 251 -0.13 -9.23 -23.95
C GLY A 251 -0.50 -8.17 -22.91
N SER A 252 -0.92 -6.99 -23.36
CA SER A 252 -1.33 -5.86 -22.51
C SER A 252 -2.85 -5.74 -22.47
N CYS A 253 -3.40 -5.12 -21.44
CA CYS A 253 -4.83 -4.88 -21.36
C CYS A 253 -5.24 -3.65 -22.17
N LYS A 254 -6.32 -3.76 -22.97
CA LYS A 254 -6.89 -2.66 -23.73
C LYS A 254 -8.42 -2.59 -23.60
N CYS A 255 -8.96 -1.39 -23.74
CA CYS A 255 -10.39 -1.19 -23.91
C CYS A 255 -10.78 -1.48 -25.36
N GLU A 256 -11.73 -2.39 -25.55
CA GLU A 256 -12.25 -2.74 -26.86
C GLU A 256 -13.78 -2.57 -26.88
N GLY A 257 -14.24 -1.81 -27.88
CA GLY A 257 -15.66 -1.51 -28.08
C GLY A 257 -16.44 -2.67 -28.70
N PRO A 258 -17.76 -2.53 -28.87
CA PRO A 258 -18.58 -3.51 -29.57
C PRO A 258 -18.19 -3.60 -31.06
N CYS A 259 -18.60 -4.70 -31.72
CA CYS A 259 -18.36 -4.89 -33.15
C CYS A 259 -18.81 -3.68 -33.98
N GLY A 260 -17.86 -3.05 -34.67
CA GLY A 260 -18.07 -1.81 -35.39
C GLY A 260 -16.94 -1.46 -36.34
N ALA A 261 -17.12 -0.35 -37.06
CA ALA A 261 -16.14 0.11 -38.03
C ALA A 261 -14.90 0.69 -37.33
N VAL A 262 -13.73 0.14 -37.64
CA VAL A 262 -12.43 0.59 -37.12
C VAL A 262 -11.57 1.25 -38.20
N GLY A 263 -12.14 1.50 -39.37
CA GLY A 263 -11.52 2.14 -40.53
C GLY A 263 -12.35 1.96 -41.80
N ILE A 264 -11.84 2.44 -42.94
CA ILE A 264 -12.51 2.28 -44.24
C ILE A 264 -12.55 0.79 -44.59
N ARG A 265 -13.77 0.21 -44.63
CA ARG A 265 -14.02 -1.23 -44.89
C ARG A 265 -13.27 -2.17 -43.94
N ARG A 266 -13.05 -1.77 -42.69
CA ARG A 266 -12.47 -2.63 -41.66
C ARG A 266 -13.38 -2.67 -40.45
N CYS A 267 -13.66 -3.88 -39.97
CA CYS A 267 -14.46 -4.13 -38.79
C CYS A 267 -13.58 -4.71 -37.68
N GLY A 268 -13.87 -4.33 -36.45
CA GLY A 268 -13.18 -4.78 -35.24
C GLY A 268 -14.07 -4.58 -34.02
N GLY A 269 -13.64 -5.07 -32.87
CA GLY A 269 -14.42 -5.02 -31.64
C GLY A 269 -15.00 -6.38 -31.23
N LEU A 270 -15.67 -6.36 -30.08
CA LEU A 270 -16.17 -7.55 -29.41
C LEU A 270 -17.56 -7.94 -29.90
N CYS A 271 -17.75 -9.25 -30.07
CA CYS A 271 -19.06 -9.85 -30.31
C CYS A 271 -19.70 -10.34 -29.01
N PRO A 272 -21.04 -10.46 -28.96
CA PRO A 272 -21.75 -10.93 -27.77
C PRO A 272 -21.29 -12.30 -27.28
N THR A 273 -20.86 -13.16 -28.21
CA THR A 273 -20.32 -14.49 -27.89
C THR A 273 -18.87 -14.63 -28.32
N ALA A 274 -18.07 -15.35 -27.54
CA ALA A 274 -16.67 -15.66 -27.86
C ALA A 274 -16.52 -16.58 -29.10
N ALA A 275 -17.62 -17.16 -29.59
CA ALA A 275 -17.66 -17.99 -30.78
C ALA A 275 -17.83 -17.16 -32.07
N GLU A 276 -17.95 -15.84 -31.99
CA GLU A 276 -18.16 -14.95 -33.14
C GLU A 276 -16.95 -14.04 -33.38
N THR A 277 -16.79 -13.60 -34.64
CA THR A 277 -15.81 -12.60 -35.07
C THR A 277 -16.52 -11.45 -35.77
N CYS A 278 -16.13 -10.22 -35.45
CA CYS A 278 -16.63 -9.03 -36.14
C CYS A 278 -16.06 -8.94 -37.56
N ARG A 279 -16.91 -8.94 -38.58
CA ARG A 279 -16.54 -8.85 -39.99
C ARG A 279 -17.41 -7.85 -40.75
N THR A 280 -16.94 -7.46 -41.93
CA THR A 280 -17.72 -6.63 -42.87
C THR A 280 -18.89 -7.43 -43.41
N LYS A 281 -20.07 -6.82 -43.46
CA LYS A 281 -21.24 -7.40 -44.10
C LYS A 281 -20.98 -7.62 -45.60
N PRO A 282 -21.55 -8.67 -46.21
CA PRO A 282 -21.38 -8.95 -47.64
C PRO A 282 -21.86 -7.82 -48.57
N ASP A 283 -22.77 -6.97 -48.09
CA ASP A 283 -23.35 -5.85 -48.83
C ASP A 283 -22.61 -4.52 -48.60
N ASP A 284 -21.44 -4.53 -47.94
CA ASP A 284 -20.66 -3.36 -47.55
C ASP A 284 -21.43 -2.35 -46.66
N SER A 285 -22.61 -2.70 -46.13
CA SER A 285 -23.47 -1.78 -45.36
C SER A 285 -22.99 -1.53 -43.92
N GLY A 286 -21.99 -2.27 -43.44
CA GLY A 286 -21.44 -2.11 -42.10
C GLY A 286 -20.71 -3.36 -41.58
N CYS A 287 -20.69 -3.50 -40.26
CA CYS A 287 -20.06 -4.61 -39.56
C CYS A 287 -21.11 -5.51 -38.90
N GLU A 288 -20.83 -6.81 -38.82
CA GLU A 288 -21.65 -7.79 -38.12
C GLU A 288 -20.80 -8.87 -37.44
N CYS A 289 -21.38 -9.51 -36.42
CA CYS A 289 -20.78 -10.64 -35.75
C CYS A 289 -21.16 -11.93 -36.47
N VAL A 290 -20.16 -12.66 -36.94
CA VAL A 290 -20.35 -13.95 -37.63
C VAL A 290 -19.64 -15.08 -36.88
N PRO A 291 -20.17 -16.31 -36.86
CA PRO A 291 -19.51 -17.45 -36.23
C PRO A 291 -18.06 -17.67 -36.73
N THR A 292 -17.16 -17.95 -35.79
CA THR A 292 -15.73 -18.24 -36.01
C THR A 292 -15.50 -19.58 -36.72
N THR A 293 -16.40 -20.53 -36.51
CA THR A 293 -16.45 -21.76 -37.28
C THR A 293 -17.19 -21.49 -38.58
N PRO A 294 -16.55 -21.68 -39.75
CA PRO A 294 -17.28 -21.76 -41.00
C PRO A 294 -18.33 -22.86 -40.82
N GLN A 295 -19.62 -22.51 -40.86
CA GLN A 295 -20.64 -23.53 -40.77
C GLN A 295 -20.41 -24.50 -41.94
N PRO A 296 -20.15 -25.80 -41.67
CA PRO A 296 -20.07 -26.78 -42.73
C PRO A 296 -21.40 -26.77 -43.49
N CYS A 297 -21.36 -27.00 -44.80
CA CYS A 297 -22.55 -26.98 -45.64
C CYS A 297 -23.70 -27.78 -45.00
N GLY A 298 -24.79 -27.09 -44.69
CA GLY A 298 -25.88 -27.62 -43.88
C GLY A 298 -27.17 -26.80 -44.04
N PRO A 299 -28.33 -27.38 -43.70
CA PRO A 299 -29.60 -26.66 -43.74
C PRO A 299 -29.72 -25.71 -42.55
N ASP A 300 -30.25 -24.51 -42.78
CA ASP A 300 -30.68 -23.60 -41.71
C ASP A 300 -32.02 -24.05 -41.09
N ALA A 301 -32.54 -23.27 -40.12
CA ALA A 301 -33.79 -23.56 -39.43
C ALA A 301 -35.04 -23.54 -40.35
N GLN A 302 -34.89 -23.01 -41.56
CA GLN A 302 -35.91 -22.90 -42.61
C GLN A 302 -35.71 -23.95 -43.72
N GLY A 303 -34.67 -24.78 -43.62
CA GLY A 303 -34.34 -25.83 -44.59
C GLY A 303 -33.60 -25.33 -45.83
N VAL A 304 -33.06 -24.10 -45.81
CA VAL A 304 -32.25 -23.53 -46.89
C VAL A 304 -30.78 -23.93 -46.68
N CYS A 305 -30.13 -24.38 -47.76
CA CYS A 305 -28.73 -24.77 -47.70
C CYS A 305 -27.79 -23.57 -47.68
N GLY A 306 -26.94 -23.51 -46.65
CA GLY A 306 -25.94 -22.47 -46.47
C GLY A 306 -24.68 -22.99 -45.78
N GLY A 307 -23.64 -22.16 -45.77
CA GLY A 307 -22.34 -22.50 -45.18
C GLY A 307 -21.20 -22.47 -46.20
N THR A 308 -20.01 -22.80 -45.73
CA THR A 308 -18.79 -22.76 -46.55
C THR A 308 -18.45 -24.13 -47.11
N CYS A 309 -18.05 -24.14 -48.38
CA CYS A 309 -17.56 -25.33 -49.06
C CYS A 309 -16.08 -25.17 -49.46
N PRO A 310 -15.28 -26.24 -49.40
CA PRO A 310 -13.92 -26.22 -49.92
C PRO A 310 -13.93 -25.99 -51.45
N ASN A 311 -12.77 -25.63 -52.01
CA ASN A 311 -12.54 -25.57 -53.47
C ASN A 311 -13.48 -24.65 -54.27
N ASN A 312 -13.98 -23.55 -53.66
CA ASN A 312 -14.86 -22.58 -54.32
C ASN A 312 -16.23 -23.16 -54.76
N GLU A 313 -16.63 -24.28 -54.16
CA GLU A 313 -17.95 -24.87 -54.34
C GLU A 313 -19.05 -24.07 -53.61
N VAL A 314 -20.30 -24.27 -54.02
CA VAL A 314 -21.48 -23.64 -53.40
C VAL A 314 -22.25 -24.72 -52.63
N CYS A 315 -22.74 -24.37 -51.44
CA CYS A 315 -23.59 -25.25 -50.66
C CYS A 315 -25.00 -25.29 -51.30
N VAL A 316 -25.35 -26.42 -51.90
CA VAL A 316 -26.60 -26.62 -52.63
C VAL A 316 -27.40 -27.78 -52.03
N ALA A 317 -28.71 -27.77 -52.24
CA ALA A 317 -29.58 -28.88 -51.86
C ALA A 317 -29.26 -30.11 -52.76
N GLY A 318 -28.81 -31.23 -52.17
CA GLY A 318 -28.48 -32.43 -52.97
C GLY A 318 -27.54 -33.47 -52.35
N GLY A 319 -27.24 -33.41 -51.04
CA GLY A 319 -26.30 -34.34 -50.39
C GLY A 319 -26.84 -35.76 -50.17
N PRO A 320 -25.97 -36.80 -50.08
CA PRO A 320 -26.37 -38.18 -49.85
C PRO A 320 -26.66 -38.42 -48.36
N VAL A 321 -27.76 -37.87 -47.85
CA VAL A 321 -28.32 -38.27 -46.56
C VAL A 321 -29.72 -38.82 -46.81
N PRO A 322 -29.96 -40.13 -46.62
CA PRO A 322 -31.31 -40.67 -46.57
C PRO A 322 -31.93 -40.35 -45.19
N PRO A 323 -33.15 -39.79 -45.08
CA PRO A 323 -34.12 -39.46 -46.13
C PRO A 323 -34.28 -37.93 -46.32
N GLY A 324 -33.81 -37.43 -47.47
CA GLY A 324 -34.39 -36.28 -48.20
C GLY A 324 -34.45 -34.94 -47.45
N ASN A 325 -33.31 -34.24 -47.38
CA ASN A 325 -33.13 -32.76 -47.36
C ASN A 325 -31.72 -32.41 -46.83
N GLY A 326 -30.68 -33.03 -47.42
CA GLY A 326 -29.29 -32.76 -47.05
C GLY A 326 -28.66 -31.70 -47.95
N CYS A 327 -27.94 -30.76 -47.36
CA CYS A 327 -27.11 -29.81 -48.08
C CYS A 327 -25.74 -30.42 -48.37
N ALA A 328 -25.19 -30.19 -49.56
CA ALA A 328 -23.86 -30.63 -49.94
C ALA A 328 -23.14 -29.59 -50.79
N CYS A 329 -21.81 -29.67 -50.76
CA CYS A 329 -20.95 -28.84 -51.60
C CYS A 329 -20.97 -29.36 -53.04
N GLY A 330 -21.25 -28.46 -53.98
CA GLY A 330 -21.26 -28.77 -55.40
C GLY A 330 -20.76 -27.60 -56.23
N PRO A 331 -20.44 -27.82 -57.52
CA PRO A 331 -20.01 -26.75 -58.40
C PRO A 331 -21.10 -25.67 -58.52
N PRO A 332 -20.74 -24.39 -58.68
CA PRO A 332 -21.71 -23.33 -58.94
C PRO A 332 -22.52 -23.70 -60.18
N SER A 333 -23.84 -23.84 -60.00
CA SER A 333 -24.78 -24.04 -61.10
C SER A 333 -24.65 -22.88 -62.10
N GLN A 334 -24.31 -23.18 -63.35
CA GLN A 334 -24.45 -22.24 -64.46
C GLN A 334 -25.92 -22.02 -64.82
#